data_AF-A0A966B4H2-F1
#
_entry.id   AF-A0A966B4H2-F1
#
_cell.length_a   1.000
_cell.length_b   1.000
_cell.length_c   1.000
_cell.angle_alpha   90.00
_cell.angle_beta   90.00
_cell.angle_gamma   90.00
#
_symmetry.space_group_name_H-M   'P 1'
#
loop_
_entity.id
_entity.type
_entity.pdbx_description
1 polymer ?
#
loop_
_entity_poly.entity_id
_entity_poly.type
_entity_poly.pdbx_seq_one_letter_code
_entity_poly.pdbx_strand_id
1 'polypeptide(L)'
;SGRHMTGVWFETEEDASAHQAAMDVVPIGTYQAMAVSPLATGRLDPPDICLVYATPGQMILLINGLQWAGYKKLEWGCVGESSCADSWGRALSTGEPSLSIPCFAERRYGGVPDDEMLMALRPGHLMQALDGLEALSRNGLRYPIPPYGIQSDARAGLGASYS
;
A
#
# COMPACT_ATOMS: atom_id res chain seq x y z
N SER A 1 2.59 25.02 8.34
CA SER A 1 3.99 25.38 8.07
C SER A 1 4.88 24.20 8.44
N GLY A 2 5.96 23.95 7.71
CA GLY A 2 6.90 22.86 7.99
C GLY A 2 8.11 23.27 8.83
N ARG A 3 8.08 24.44 9.50
CA ARG A 3 9.27 25.07 10.09
C ARG A 3 10.10 24.17 11.00
N HIS A 4 9.47 23.27 11.75
CA HIS A 4 10.16 22.34 12.65
C HIS A 4 10.96 21.24 11.91
N MET A 5 10.72 21.07 10.61
CA MET A 5 11.39 20.10 9.74
C MET A 5 12.56 20.72 8.95
N THR A 6 12.69 22.05 8.96
CA THR A 6 13.78 22.77 8.29
C THR A 6 15.12 22.50 9.00
N GLY A 7 16.14 22.14 8.22
CA GLY A 7 17.44 21.68 8.71
C GLY A 7 17.42 20.26 9.31
N VAL A 8 16.27 19.56 9.28
CA VAL A 8 16.12 18.20 9.82
C VAL A 8 15.79 17.22 8.68
N TRP A 9 14.66 17.45 8.01
CA TRP A 9 14.20 16.64 6.88
C TRP A 9 14.36 17.38 5.55
N PHE A 10 14.25 18.71 5.58
CA PHE A 10 14.30 19.56 4.40
C PHE A 10 15.25 20.73 4.64
N GLU A 11 15.93 21.19 3.59
CA GLU A 11 16.96 22.24 3.70
C GLU A 11 16.35 23.59 4.11
N THR A 12 15.23 23.99 3.49
CA THR A 12 14.64 25.31 3.68
C THR A 12 13.24 25.27 4.32
N GLU A 13 12.75 26.42 4.81
CA GLU A 13 11.34 26.56 5.22
C GLU A 13 10.38 26.42 4.03
N GLU A 14 10.82 26.79 2.82
CA GLU A 14 10.05 26.65 1.59
C GLU A 14 9.86 25.18 1.24
N ASP A 15 10.93 24.37 1.23
CA ASP A 15 10.85 22.92 1.00
C ASP A 15 9.97 22.24 2.03
N ALA A 16 10.13 22.59 3.31
CA ALA A 16 9.30 22.04 4.38
C ALA A 16 7.83 22.46 4.26
N SER A 17 7.55 23.66 3.76
CA SER A 17 6.19 24.10 3.48
C SER A 17 5.60 23.39 2.26
N ALA A 18 6.39 23.18 1.22
CA ALA A 18 5.98 22.46 0.02
C ALA A 18 5.64 21.00 0.34
N HIS A 19 6.46 20.33 1.16
CA HIS A 19 6.18 19.00 1.70
C HIS A 19 4.81 18.96 2.40
N GLN A 20 4.59 19.84 3.38
CA GLN A 20 3.33 19.86 4.13
C GLN A 20 2.11 20.13 3.25
N ALA A 21 2.27 20.97 2.21
CA ALA A 21 1.19 21.27 1.26
C ALA A 21 0.89 20.11 0.29
N ALA A 22 1.84 19.20 0.08
CA ALA A 22 1.69 18.04 -0.80
C ALA A 22 1.00 16.83 -0.15
N MET A 23 0.83 16.83 1.17
CA MET A 23 0.24 15.71 1.90
C MET A 23 -1.25 15.53 1.55
N ASP A 24 -1.64 14.28 1.27
CA ASP A 24 -3.06 13.91 1.21
C ASP A 24 -3.65 13.90 2.63
N VAL A 25 -4.61 14.79 2.89
CA VAL A 25 -5.25 14.94 4.21
C VAL A 25 -6.76 14.76 4.08
N VAL A 26 -7.35 13.98 4.99
CA VAL A 26 -8.80 13.86 5.12
C VAL A 26 -9.39 15.19 5.60
N PRO A 27 -10.52 15.67 5.05
CA PRO A 27 -11.10 16.95 5.47
C PRO A 27 -11.28 17.05 6.99
N ILE A 28 -10.87 18.19 7.55
CA ILE A 28 -10.94 18.45 8.98
C ILE A 28 -12.40 18.32 9.45
N GLY A 29 -12.60 17.62 10.56
CA GLY A 29 -13.93 17.37 11.13
C GLY A 29 -14.62 16.10 10.63
N THR A 30 -14.03 15.38 9.66
CA THR A 30 -14.57 14.09 9.19
C THR A 30 -14.53 13.03 10.30
N TYR A 31 -13.44 12.96 11.06
CA TYR A 31 -13.23 12.02 12.15
C TYR A 31 -12.90 12.76 13.45
N GLN A 32 -13.42 12.27 14.57
CA GLN A 32 -13.13 12.83 15.91
C GLN A 32 -11.99 12.12 16.64
N ALA A 33 -11.74 10.85 16.30
CA ALA A 33 -10.73 10.01 16.92
C ALA A 33 -10.33 8.88 15.96
N MET A 34 -9.25 8.18 16.30
CA MET A 34 -8.77 6.99 15.60
C MET A 34 -8.85 5.79 16.55
N ALA A 35 -9.35 4.66 16.04
CA ALA A 35 -9.31 3.36 16.69
C ALA A 35 -8.64 2.35 15.76
N VAL A 36 -7.84 1.44 16.32
CA VAL A 36 -7.12 0.42 15.56
C VAL A 36 -7.38 -0.94 16.19
N SER A 37 -7.64 -1.93 15.35
CA SER A 37 -7.82 -3.32 15.77
C SER A 37 -7.36 -4.27 14.67
N PRO A 38 -6.81 -5.46 15.01
CA PRO A 38 -6.51 -6.46 13.99
C PRO A 38 -7.80 -6.86 13.25
N LEU A 39 -7.75 -6.83 11.91
CA LEU A 39 -8.91 -7.13 11.05
C LEU A 39 -9.57 -8.47 11.39
N ALA A 40 -8.76 -9.49 11.67
CA ALA A 40 -9.23 -10.83 12.02
C ALA A 40 -10.11 -10.90 13.29
N THR A 41 -10.06 -9.88 14.16
CA THR A 41 -10.89 -9.85 15.38
C THR A 41 -12.32 -9.37 15.13
N GLY A 42 -12.59 -8.69 14.01
CA GLY A 42 -13.91 -8.16 13.69
C GLY A 42 -14.45 -7.10 14.68
N ARG A 43 -13.59 -6.50 15.52
CA ARG A 43 -14.03 -5.52 16.54
C ARG A 43 -14.50 -4.19 15.97
N LEU A 44 -14.06 -3.85 14.76
CA LEU A 44 -14.44 -2.65 14.03
C LEU A 44 -15.13 -3.13 12.75
N ASP A 45 -16.47 -3.04 12.69
CA ASP A 45 -17.27 -3.58 11.59
C ASP A 45 -18.41 -2.63 11.18
N PRO A 46 -18.40 -2.07 9.94
CA PRO A 46 -17.26 -2.08 9.01
C PRO A 46 -16.15 -1.11 9.49
N PRO A 47 -14.86 -1.41 9.28
CA PRO A 47 -13.81 -0.42 9.48
C PRO A 47 -13.81 0.61 8.34
N ASP A 48 -13.38 1.85 8.61
CA ASP A 48 -13.23 2.88 7.57
C ASP A 48 -12.11 2.55 6.56
N ILE A 49 -11.05 1.89 7.03
CA ILE A 49 -9.89 1.52 6.24
C ILE A 49 -9.23 0.25 6.77
N CYS A 50 -8.70 -0.55 5.84
CA CYS A 50 -7.89 -1.73 6.12
C CYS A 50 -6.42 -1.42 5.81
N LEU A 51 -5.52 -1.85 6.68
CA LEU A 51 -4.07 -1.76 6.48
C LEU A 51 -3.51 -3.17 6.36
N VAL A 52 -2.80 -3.44 5.29
CA VAL A 52 -2.11 -4.72 5.04
C VAL A 52 -0.63 -4.44 4.95
N TYR A 53 0.14 -5.04 5.87
CA TYR A 53 1.59 -5.11 5.78
C TYR A 53 1.96 -6.44 5.13
N ALA A 54 2.76 -6.38 4.06
CA ALA A 54 3.31 -7.54 3.40
C ALA A 54 4.61 -7.23 2.66
N THR A 55 5.39 -8.26 2.33
CA THR A 55 6.59 -8.12 1.48
C THR A 55 6.24 -7.63 0.06
N PRO A 56 7.18 -7.01 -0.70
CA PRO A 56 6.94 -6.58 -2.07
C PRO A 56 6.37 -7.68 -2.99
N GLY A 57 6.82 -8.94 -2.81
CA GLY A 57 6.33 -10.08 -3.58
C GLY A 57 4.88 -10.47 -3.27
N GLN A 58 4.42 -10.24 -2.04
CA GLN A 58 3.02 -10.42 -1.66
C GLN A 58 2.18 -9.22 -2.14
N MET A 59 2.71 -8.00 -2.05
CA MET A 59 2.02 -6.79 -2.50
C MET A 59 1.70 -6.79 -3.98
N ILE A 60 2.62 -7.24 -4.84
CA ILE A 60 2.33 -7.30 -6.27
C ILE A 60 1.20 -8.26 -6.60
N LEU A 61 1.07 -9.37 -5.85
CA LEU A 61 -0.07 -10.27 -6.02
C LEU A 61 -1.37 -9.64 -5.52
N LEU A 62 -1.34 -8.90 -4.41
CA LEU A 62 -2.50 -8.15 -3.92
C LEU A 62 -2.98 -7.10 -4.94
N ILE A 63 -2.04 -6.38 -5.56
CA ILE A 63 -2.31 -5.44 -6.65
C ILE A 63 -2.93 -6.16 -7.86
N ASN A 64 -2.37 -7.29 -8.26
CA ASN A 64 -2.95 -8.10 -9.34
C ASN A 64 -4.38 -8.55 -8.99
N GLY A 65 -4.64 -8.89 -7.71
CA GLY A 65 -5.98 -9.21 -7.21
C GLY A 65 -6.96 -8.06 -7.39
N LEU A 66 -6.57 -6.83 -7.02
CA LEU A 66 -7.36 -5.62 -7.27
C LEU A 66 -7.65 -5.41 -8.76
N GLN A 67 -6.74 -5.82 -9.64
CA GLN A 67 -6.82 -5.59 -11.09
C GLN A 67 -7.45 -6.75 -11.88
N TRP A 68 -7.71 -7.89 -11.24
CA TRP A 68 -8.20 -9.10 -11.90
C TRP A 68 -9.51 -8.89 -12.65
N ALA A 69 -10.48 -8.24 -12.01
CA ALA A 69 -11.77 -7.89 -12.60
C ALA A 69 -11.91 -6.36 -12.65
N GLY A 70 -12.30 -5.83 -13.82
CA GLY A 70 -12.46 -4.39 -13.99
C GLY A 70 -11.13 -3.63 -13.89
N TYR A 71 -10.11 -4.10 -14.62
CA TYR A 71 -8.76 -3.54 -14.64
C TYR A 71 -8.75 -2.00 -14.59
N LYS A 72 -7.97 -1.48 -13.65
CA LYS A 72 -7.58 -0.07 -13.58
C LYS A 72 -6.11 0.02 -13.25
N LYS A 73 -5.40 0.90 -13.94
CA LYS A 73 -4.06 1.30 -13.52
C LYS A 73 -4.19 2.02 -12.18
N LEU A 74 -3.45 1.58 -11.17
CA LEU A 74 -3.39 2.25 -9.88
C LEU A 74 -2.26 3.27 -9.88
N GLU A 75 -2.53 4.46 -9.34
CA GLU A 75 -1.59 5.59 -9.31
C GLU A 75 -1.51 6.15 -7.89
N TRP A 76 -0.29 6.14 -7.34
CA TRP A 76 0.05 6.68 -6.02
C TRP A 76 1.45 7.30 -6.07
N GLY A 77 1.71 8.19 -5.11
CA GLY A 77 2.97 8.91 -4.96
C GLY A 77 3.93 8.23 -4.00
N CYS A 78 5.05 8.90 -3.75
CA CYS A 78 5.98 8.54 -2.68
C CYS A 78 6.55 9.79 -2.03
N VAL A 79 6.32 9.93 -0.74
CA VAL A 79 6.93 10.92 0.15
C VAL A 79 7.82 10.19 1.17
N GLY A 80 9.06 10.64 1.30
CA GLY A 80 10.03 9.98 2.17
C GLY A 80 9.72 10.18 3.66
N GLU A 81 9.33 11.39 4.03
CA GLU A 81 8.82 11.74 5.36
C GLU A 81 7.29 11.86 5.27
N SER A 82 6.56 11.35 6.27
CA SER A 82 5.09 11.28 6.29
C SER A 82 4.46 10.26 5.34
N SER A 83 5.03 9.05 5.21
CA SER A 83 4.45 7.91 4.45
C SER A 83 2.99 7.57 4.83
N CYS A 84 2.55 7.94 6.04
CA CYS A 84 1.16 7.81 6.48
C CYS A 84 0.18 8.60 5.59
N ALA A 85 0.60 9.76 5.08
CA ALA A 85 -0.20 10.57 4.18
C ALA A 85 -0.38 9.87 2.83
N ASP A 86 0.69 9.30 2.25
CA ASP A 86 0.62 8.58 0.98
C ASP A 86 -0.08 7.22 1.08
N SER A 87 -0.13 6.61 2.26
CA SER A 87 -0.86 5.36 2.47
C SER A 87 -2.31 5.62 2.84
N TRP A 88 -2.62 5.67 4.12
CA TRP A 88 -3.98 5.68 4.62
C TRP A 88 -4.62 7.08 4.58
N GLY A 89 -3.83 8.16 4.63
CA GLY A 89 -4.32 9.52 4.38
C GLY A 89 -4.94 9.66 2.99
N ARG A 90 -4.18 9.26 1.96
CA ARG A 90 -4.61 9.19 0.56
C ARG A 90 -5.79 8.25 0.38
N ALA A 91 -5.69 7.02 0.88
CA ALA A 91 -6.75 6.02 0.68
C ALA A 91 -8.07 6.41 1.37
N LEU A 92 -8.03 7.09 2.53
CA LEU A 92 -9.22 7.66 3.15
C LEU A 92 -9.78 8.84 2.34
N SER A 93 -8.90 9.78 1.95
CA SER A 93 -9.28 11.01 1.25
C SER A 93 -9.86 10.76 -0.15
N THR A 94 -9.17 9.96 -0.95
CA THR A 94 -9.55 9.64 -2.34
C THR A 94 -10.55 8.50 -2.43
N GLY A 95 -10.53 7.60 -1.44
CA GLY A 95 -11.27 6.35 -1.47
C GLY A 95 -10.63 5.24 -2.30
N GLU A 96 -9.54 5.52 -3.03
CA GLU A 96 -8.82 4.54 -3.84
C GLU A 96 -7.76 3.78 -3.01
N PRO A 97 -7.38 2.54 -3.39
CA PRO A 97 -6.26 1.85 -2.76
C PRO A 97 -4.95 2.65 -2.90
N SER A 98 -4.10 2.61 -1.87
CA SER A 98 -2.79 3.25 -1.92
C SER A 98 -1.70 2.40 -1.28
N LEU A 99 -0.62 2.18 -2.03
CA LEU A 99 0.59 1.50 -1.57
C LEU A 99 1.62 2.56 -1.16
N SER A 100 2.26 2.37 -0.02
CA SER A 100 3.42 3.17 0.38
C SER A 100 4.62 2.29 0.71
N ILE A 101 5.80 2.89 0.57
CA ILE A 101 7.00 2.43 1.24
C ILE A 101 6.96 3.06 2.63
N PRO A 102 6.96 2.29 3.73
CA PRO A 102 6.98 2.84 5.08
C PRO A 102 8.12 3.87 5.23
N CYS A 103 7.97 4.88 6.08
CA CYS A 103 9.03 5.88 6.29
C CYS A 103 9.99 5.50 7.43
N PHE A 104 10.96 6.38 7.72
CA PHE A 104 11.86 6.20 8.87
C PHE A 104 11.10 6.09 10.19
N ALA A 105 10.12 6.97 10.43
CA ALA A 105 9.36 6.98 11.68
C ALA A 105 8.50 5.72 11.82
N GLU A 106 7.90 5.25 10.72
CA GLU A 106 7.08 4.05 10.70
C GLU A 106 7.92 2.79 11.01
N ARG A 107 9.16 2.70 10.51
CA ARG A 107 10.10 1.64 10.91
C ARG A 107 10.56 1.77 12.35
N ARG A 108 11.07 2.95 12.72
CA ARG A 108 11.71 3.17 14.03
C ARG A 108 10.73 3.08 15.20
N TYR A 109 9.54 3.65 15.04
CA TYR A 109 8.55 3.79 16.11
C TYR A 109 7.34 2.86 15.92
N GLY A 110 6.96 2.57 14.67
CA GLY A 110 5.91 1.60 14.36
C GLY A 110 6.41 0.15 14.32
N GLY A 111 7.72 -0.08 14.25
CA GLY A 111 8.33 -1.41 14.25
C GLY A 111 8.13 -2.18 12.95
N VAL A 112 7.82 -1.49 11.84
CA VAL A 112 7.65 -2.13 10.53
C VAL A 112 9.01 -2.68 10.05
N PRO A 113 9.09 -3.97 9.69
CA PRO A 113 10.30 -4.56 9.12
C PRO A 113 10.76 -3.89 7.82
N ASP A 114 12.06 -3.97 7.53
CA ASP A 114 12.63 -3.31 6.35
C ASP A 114 12.12 -3.88 5.02
N ASP A 115 11.78 -5.15 5.00
CA ASP A 115 11.27 -5.91 3.86
C ASP A 115 9.74 -5.84 3.69
N GLU A 116 9.06 -5.07 4.53
CA GLU A 116 7.61 -4.91 4.52
C GLU A 116 7.20 -3.60 3.83
N MET A 117 6.09 -3.66 3.10
CA MET A 117 5.38 -2.53 2.50
C MET A 117 4.02 -2.35 3.16
N LEU A 118 3.35 -1.22 2.94
CA LEU A 118 2.00 -0.97 3.45
C LEU A 118 1.03 -0.73 2.29
N MET A 119 -0.04 -1.52 2.23
CA MET A 119 -1.21 -1.25 1.41
C MET A 119 -2.36 -0.77 2.31
N ALA A 120 -2.90 0.40 2.00
CA ALA A 120 -4.08 0.96 2.63
C ALA A 120 -5.25 0.94 1.64
N LEU A 121 -6.39 0.37 2.04
CA LEU A 121 -7.54 0.21 1.15
C LEU A 121 -8.86 0.11 1.91
N ARG A 122 -9.96 0.51 1.27
CA ARG A 122 -11.31 0.34 1.84
C ARG A 122 -11.70 -1.14 1.94
N PRO A 123 -12.63 -1.53 2.84
CA PRO A 123 -13.06 -2.92 2.98
C PRO A 123 -13.55 -3.55 1.67
N GLY A 124 -14.30 -2.80 0.85
CA GLY A 124 -14.76 -3.29 -0.45
C GLY A 124 -13.62 -3.63 -1.43
N HIS A 125 -12.56 -2.82 -1.44
CA HIS A 125 -11.37 -3.09 -2.23
C HIS A 125 -10.59 -4.31 -1.71
N LEU A 126 -10.57 -4.52 -0.39
CA LEU A 126 -9.96 -5.72 0.18
C LEU A 126 -10.71 -6.97 -0.28
N MET A 127 -12.05 -6.97 -0.25
CA MET A 127 -12.84 -8.09 -0.76
C MET A 127 -12.59 -8.33 -2.24
N GLN A 128 -12.59 -7.29 -3.07
CA GLN A 128 -12.23 -7.38 -4.49
C GLN A 128 -10.83 -7.99 -4.70
N ALA A 129 -9.85 -7.57 -3.90
CA ALA A 129 -8.49 -8.10 -3.99
C ALA A 129 -8.43 -9.60 -3.65
N LEU A 130 -9.17 -10.03 -2.62
CA LEU A 130 -9.24 -11.44 -2.21
C LEU A 130 -9.87 -12.32 -3.28
N ASP A 131 -10.98 -11.88 -3.88
CA ASP A 131 -11.63 -12.60 -4.99
C ASP A 131 -10.70 -12.71 -6.21
N GLY A 132 -9.98 -11.63 -6.52
CA GLY A 132 -8.99 -11.62 -7.60
C GLY A 132 -7.79 -12.52 -7.32
N LEU A 133 -7.28 -12.53 -6.08
CA LEU A 133 -6.21 -13.43 -5.64
C LEU A 133 -6.62 -14.90 -5.76
N GLU A 134 -7.85 -15.24 -5.41
CA GLU A 134 -8.36 -16.61 -5.55
C GLU A 134 -8.40 -17.03 -7.03
N ALA A 135 -8.85 -16.14 -7.92
CA ALA A 135 -8.87 -16.39 -9.36
C ALA A 135 -7.47 -16.53 -9.97
N LEU A 136 -6.53 -15.65 -9.60
CA LEU A 136 -5.14 -15.72 -10.02
C LEU A 136 -4.46 -17.01 -9.55
N SER A 137 -4.73 -17.43 -8.31
CA SER A 137 -4.22 -18.68 -7.75
C SER A 137 -4.67 -19.90 -8.55
N ARG A 138 -5.93 -19.94 -9.03
CA ARG A 138 -6.42 -20.99 -9.94
C ARG A 138 -5.68 -21.02 -11.28
N ASN A 139 -5.15 -19.88 -11.73
CA ASN A 139 -4.33 -19.80 -12.94
C ASN A 139 -2.85 -20.13 -12.70
N GLY A 140 -2.46 -20.44 -11.45
CA GLY A 140 -1.07 -20.70 -11.06
C GLY A 140 -0.27 -19.44 -10.69
N LEU A 141 -0.87 -18.26 -10.72
CA LEU A 141 -0.26 -17.00 -10.29
C LEU A 141 -0.46 -16.83 -8.78
N ARG A 142 0.46 -17.39 -8.00
CA ARG A 142 0.33 -17.49 -6.53
C ARG A 142 1.65 -17.25 -5.81
N TYR A 143 1.56 -16.98 -4.52
CA TYR A 143 2.72 -16.84 -3.62
C TYR A 143 3.13 -18.20 -3.02
N PRO A 144 4.43 -18.46 -2.78
CA PRO A 144 5.59 -17.67 -3.20
C PRO A 144 5.78 -17.69 -4.72
N ILE A 145 6.27 -16.59 -5.29
CA ILE A 145 6.59 -16.49 -6.72
C ILE A 145 7.93 -17.22 -6.96
N PRO A 146 7.95 -18.39 -7.63
CA PRO A 146 9.18 -19.14 -7.79
C PRO A 146 10.07 -18.50 -8.88
N PRO A 147 11.33 -18.15 -8.57
CA PRO A 147 12.25 -17.69 -9.60
C PRO A 147 12.64 -18.85 -10.51
N TYR A 148 12.91 -18.56 -11.79
CA TYR A 148 13.56 -19.53 -12.66
C TYR A 148 14.98 -19.81 -12.15
N GLY A 149 15.33 -21.09 -12.12
CA GLY A 149 16.72 -21.49 -11.90
C GLY A 149 17.58 -21.09 -13.10
N ILE A 150 18.86 -20.79 -12.86
CA ILE A 150 19.83 -20.42 -13.91
C ILE A 150 20.01 -21.50 -15.00
N GLN A 151 19.61 -22.74 -14.72
CA GLN A 151 19.69 -23.88 -15.65
C GLN A 151 18.36 -24.15 -16.38
N SER A 152 17.32 -23.34 -16.16
CA SER A 152 15.98 -23.57 -16.70
C SER A 152 15.72 -22.67 -17.91
N ASP A 153 15.18 -23.23 -18.99
CA ASP A 153 14.74 -22.44 -20.15
C ASP A 153 13.41 -21.76 -19.85
N ALA A 154 13.43 -20.43 -19.71
CA ALA A 154 12.25 -19.63 -19.44
C ALA A 154 11.18 -19.72 -20.55
N ARG A 155 11.58 -19.96 -21.81
CA ARG A 155 10.64 -20.03 -22.94
C ARG A 155 9.64 -21.16 -22.78
N ALA A 156 10.07 -22.28 -22.21
CA ALA A 156 9.23 -23.44 -22.00
C ALA A 156 8.03 -23.14 -21.07
N GLY A 157 8.17 -22.23 -20.09
CA GLY A 157 7.05 -21.83 -19.23
C GLY A 157 6.37 -20.53 -19.66
N LEU A 158 7.07 -19.60 -20.30
CA LEU A 158 6.45 -18.37 -20.84
C LEU A 158 5.44 -18.67 -21.96
N GLY A 159 5.66 -19.72 -22.76
CA GLY A 159 4.81 -20.05 -23.91
C GLY A 159 3.33 -20.30 -23.58
N ALA A 160 3.01 -20.70 -22.35
CA ALA A 160 1.63 -20.95 -21.92
C ALA A 160 0.83 -19.67 -21.56
N SER A 161 1.52 -18.56 -21.27
CA SER A 161 0.88 -17.36 -20.70
C SER A 161 1.28 -16.04 -21.37
N TYR A 162 2.36 -16.03 -22.15
CA TYR A 162 2.97 -14.82 -22.72
C TYR A 162 3.37 -15.00 -24.21
N SER A 163 2.75 -15.95 -24.92
CA SER A 163 2.95 -16.14 -26.37
C SER A 163 2.08 -15.24 -27.23
#